data_AF-A0A7T6XGP1-F1
#
_entry.id   AF-A0A7T6XGP1-F1
#
_cell.length_a   1.000
_cell.length_b   1.000
_cell.length_c   1.000
_cell.angle_alpha   90.00
_cell.angle_beta   90.00
_cell.angle_gamma   90.00
#
_symmetry.space_group_name_H-M   'P 1'
#
loop_
_entity.id
_entity.type
_entity.pdbx_description
1 polymer ?
#
loop_
_entity_poly.entity_id
_entity_poly.type
_entity_poly.pdbx_seq_one_letter_code
_entity_poly.pdbx_strand_id
1 'polypeptide(L)'
;MRGLVRPTEFPTFWGYDFPDFVCYTRTSRPTWLIGLMFQNHQKMPEVPAVPAFNLTELDYKLLAMTDEEFIYHDWEDLKSIIARNDLGALKRKPSDLRRYLAWTQETKTQYGTIMNYICQQRLKWHLPVNTGGTESAVDQQSGTLVTFKNPRPFADPEDYKILRNDWPYGLTPGISHLVVWLRTPIPVQSGEGHLTDESRAMINGFVRKTFVDRLAKDPQNFSDPDSHVLWFKNWVGLQSVRALEHVHILVRDVPEDILFEWINE
;
A
#
# COMPACT_ATOMS: atom_id res chain seq x y z
N MET A 1 8.05 -67.66 -46.05
CA MET A 1 6.84 -67.24 -45.32
C MET A 1 7.09 -65.79 -44.89
N ARG A 2 6.46 -64.78 -45.53
CA ARG A 2 5.35 -63.98 -44.97
C ARG A 2 5.57 -63.64 -43.48
N GLY A 3 5.70 -62.39 -43.02
CA GLY A 3 5.44 -61.11 -43.67
C GLY A 3 5.81 -59.91 -42.78
N LEU A 4 5.53 -58.72 -43.34
CA LEU A 4 5.70 -57.36 -42.83
C LEU A 4 5.39 -57.16 -41.34
N VAL A 5 6.23 -56.35 -40.67
CA VAL A 5 5.81 -55.48 -39.56
C VAL A 5 6.37 -54.08 -39.81
N ARG A 6 5.48 -53.09 -39.77
CA ARG A 6 5.68 -51.66 -40.08
C ARG A 6 6.40 -50.93 -38.92
N PRO A 7 7.06 -49.79 -39.18
CA PRO A 7 7.57 -48.91 -38.12
C PRO A 7 6.41 -48.13 -37.50
N THR A 8 6.27 -48.19 -36.17
CA THR A 8 5.27 -47.43 -35.43
C THR A 8 5.75 -46.03 -35.12
N GLU A 9 4.88 -45.09 -35.43
CA GLU A 9 5.02 -43.64 -35.44
C GLU A 9 5.01 -43.02 -34.03
N PHE A 10 5.61 -41.82 -33.93
CA PHE A 10 5.41 -40.87 -32.85
C PHE A 10 3.95 -40.40 -32.80
N PRO A 11 3.33 -40.27 -31.61
CA PRO A 11 2.15 -39.45 -31.45
C PRO A 11 2.51 -38.08 -30.89
N THR A 12 2.38 -37.05 -31.72
CA THR A 12 1.91 -35.73 -31.31
C THR A 12 0.45 -35.84 -30.89
N PHE A 13 0.10 -35.45 -29.66
CA PHE A 13 -1.28 -35.15 -29.29
C PHE A 13 -1.35 -33.82 -28.56
N TRP A 14 -1.83 -32.82 -29.29
CA TRP A 14 -2.62 -31.71 -28.76
C TRP A 14 -3.99 -32.28 -28.34
N GLY A 15 -4.49 -31.88 -27.17
CA GLY A 15 -5.84 -32.24 -26.74
C GLY A 15 -6.00 -32.20 -25.23
N TYR A 16 -5.99 -31.01 -24.65
CA TYR A 16 -6.70 -30.78 -23.39
C TYR A 16 -7.92 -29.92 -23.70
N ASP A 17 -9.07 -30.59 -23.68
CA ASP A 17 -10.39 -29.99 -23.73
C ASP A 17 -10.56 -29.00 -22.58
N PHE A 18 -10.98 -27.79 -22.93
CA PHE A 18 -11.54 -26.82 -21.99
C PHE A 18 -12.97 -27.25 -21.65
N PRO A 19 -13.33 -27.50 -20.39
CA PRO A 19 -14.73 -27.53 -20.02
C PRO A 19 -15.23 -26.08 -19.87
N ASP A 20 -16.12 -25.74 -20.79
CA ASP A 20 -17.26 -24.83 -20.72
C ASP A 20 -17.24 -23.66 -19.74
N PHE A 21 -17.38 -22.48 -20.36
CA PHE A 21 -17.81 -21.21 -19.80
C PHE A 21 -18.94 -21.38 -18.77
N VAL A 22 -18.59 -21.30 -17.49
CA VAL A 22 -19.52 -20.88 -16.46
C VAL A 22 -19.48 -19.35 -16.40
N CYS A 23 -20.53 -18.72 -16.91
CA CYS A 23 -20.83 -17.32 -16.71
C CYS A 23 -20.86 -17.00 -15.20
N TYR A 24 -19.75 -16.51 -14.64
CA TYR A 24 -19.78 -15.92 -13.32
C TYR A 24 -20.25 -14.47 -13.43
N THR A 25 -21.44 -14.24 -12.90
CA THR A 25 -22.08 -12.94 -12.82
C THR A 25 -21.23 -11.97 -11.99
N ARG A 26 -21.21 -10.73 -12.48
CA ARG A 26 -20.61 -9.52 -11.93
C ARG A 26 -20.73 -9.42 -10.40
N THR A 27 -19.73 -9.93 -9.68
CA THR A 27 -19.56 -9.73 -8.24
C THR A 27 -18.06 -9.59 -7.94
N SER A 28 -17.70 -8.44 -7.35
CA SER A 28 -16.49 -8.19 -6.55
C SER A 28 -15.16 -8.80 -7.03
N ARG A 29 -14.45 -8.13 -7.94
CA ARG A 29 -13.06 -8.51 -8.28
C ARG A 29 -12.11 -8.16 -7.10
N PRO A 30 -11.09 -8.98 -6.79
CA PRO A 30 -10.15 -8.71 -5.69
C PRO A 30 -9.42 -7.37 -5.88
N THR A 31 -9.33 -6.58 -4.82
CA THR A 31 -8.84 -5.18 -4.79
C THR A 31 -7.32 -5.02 -4.86
N TRP A 32 -6.54 -6.10 -4.83
CA TRP A 32 -5.08 -6.10 -4.87
C TRP A 32 -4.43 -5.73 -6.19
N LEU A 33 -5.26 -5.56 -7.21
CA LEU A 33 -4.77 -5.39 -8.56
C LEU A 33 -4.74 -3.91 -8.98
N ILE A 34 -5.00 -2.90 -8.16
CA ILE A 34 -5.09 -1.52 -8.72
C ILE A 34 -3.75 -1.08 -9.33
N GLY A 35 -2.64 -1.21 -8.60
CA GLY A 35 -1.30 -0.94 -9.15
C GLY A 35 -0.92 -1.87 -10.31
N LEU A 36 -1.29 -3.16 -10.23
CA LEU A 36 -0.97 -4.18 -11.25
C LEU A 36 -1.91 -4.18 -12.48
N MET A 37 -3.17 -3.76 -12.38
CA MET A 37 -4.14 -3.72 -13.48
C MET A 37 -3.72 -2.65 -14.48
N PHE A 38 -3.15 -1.54 -14.01
CA PHE A 38 -2.58 -0.50 -14.86
C PHE A 38 -1.24 -0.91 -15.53
N GLN A 39 -0.70 -2.09 -15.23
CA GLN A 39 0.54 -2.59 -15.85
C GLN A 39 0.29 -3.39 -17.15
N ASN A 40 -0.96 -3.78 -17.45
CA ASN A 40 -1.28 -4.55 -18.67
C ASN A 40 -1.65 -3.65 -19.87
N HIS A 41 -0.73 -3.50 -20.83
CA HIS A 41 -0.94 -3.10 -22.25
C HIS A 41 -1.78 -1.84 -22.56
N GLN A 42 -2.09 -1.00 -21.58
CA GLN A 42 -2.69 0.31 -21.82
C GLN A 42 -1.61 1.36 -22.12
N LYS A 43 -1.91 2.28 -23.05
CA LYS A 43 -1.09 3.47 -23.31
C LYS A 43 -0.77 4.17 -21.98
N MET A 44 0.49 4.52 -21.75
CA MET A 44 0.89 5.23 -20.53
C MET A 44 0.02 6.47 -20.32
N PRO A 45 -0.56 6.64 -19.12
CA PRO A 45 -1.41 7.78 -18.86
C PRO A 45 -0.57 9.07 -18.93
N GLU A 46 -1.13 10.08 -19.59
CA GLU A 46 -0.57 11.41 -19.58
C GLU A 46 -0.71 12.01 -18.17
N VAL A 47 0.24 12.85 -17.78
CA VAL A 47 0.17 13.54 -16.49
C VAL A 47 -1.00 14.54 -16.57
N PRO A 48 -1.94 14.52 -15.61
CA PRO A 48 -3.03 15.48 -15.58
C PRO A 48 -2.51 16.92 -15.65
N ALA A 49 -3.15 17.76 -16.48
CA ALA A 49 -2.77 19.16 -16.64
C ALA A 49 -2.78 19.95 -15.31
N VAL A 50 -3.67 19.56 -14.38
CA VAL A 50 -3.68 20.03 -13.00
C VAL A 50 -3.60 18.80 -12.08
N PRO A 51 -2.41 18.49 -11.56
CA PRO A 51 -2.23 17.38 -10.62
C PRO A 51 -3.08 17.55 -9.36
N ALA A 52 -3.57 16.44 -8.82
CA ALA A 52 -4.42 16.43 -7.64
C ALA A 52 -3.71 16.86 -6.34
N PHE A 53 -2.38 16.99 -6.36
CA PHE A 53 -1.54 17.49 -5.29
C PHE A 53 -0.36 18.24 -5.91
N ASN A 54 0.27 19.13 -5.15
CA ASN A 54 1.41 19.91 -5.63
C ASN A 54 2.60 18.98 -5.89
N LEU A 55 3.06 18.93 -7.14
CA LEU A 55 4.28 18.23 -7.51
C LEU A 55 5.49 19.03 -7.04
N THR A 56 6.45 18.34 -6.42
CA THR A 56 7.76 18.89 -6.07
C THR A 56 8.66 18.98 -7.28
N GLU A 57 9.76 19.73 -7.20
CA GLU A 57 10.79 19.73 -8.26
C GLU A 57 11.34 18.34 -8.56
N LEU A 58 11.41 17.49 -7.53
CA LEU A 58 11.83 16.11 -7.65
C LEU A 58 10.81 15.28 -8.44
N ASP A 59 9.51 15.48 -8.21
CA ASP A 59 8.46 14.80 -8.97
C ASP A 59 8.51 15.16 -10.45
N TYR A 60 8.75 16.44 -10.78
CA TYR A 60 8.93 16.85 -12.18
C TYR A 60 10.14 16.20 -12.83
N LYS A 61 11.27 16.09 -12.12
CA LYS A 61 12.46 15.39 -12.62
C LYS A 61 12.17 13.91 -12.86
N LEU A 62 11.48 13.24 -11.94
CA LEU A 62 11.07 11.85 -12.09
C LEU A 62 10.11 11.65 -13.27
N LEU A 63 9.15 12.56 -13.47
CA LEU A 63 8.23 12.51 -14.60
C LEU A 63 8.90 12.83 -15.95
N ALA A 64 10.12 13.35 -15.96
CA ALA A 64 10.91 13.52 -17.18
C ALA A 64 11.78 12.29 -17.50
N MET A 65 11.98 11.39 -16.54
CA MET A 65 12.78 10.17 -16.70
C MET A 65 11.99 9.02 -17.32
N THR A 66 12.72 8.10 -17.93
CA THR A 66 12.26 6.76 -18.30
C THR A 66 12.33 5.80 -17.11
N ASP A 67 11.63 4.67 -17.23
CA ASP A 67 11.66 3.64 -16.20
C ASP A 67 13.03 2.97 -16.09
N GLU A 68 13.77 2.90 -17.19
CA GLU A 68 15.10 2.30 -17.30
C GLU A 68 16.18 3.13 -16.58
N GLU A 69 15.98 4.45 -16.50
CA GLU A 69 16.87 5.36 -15.77
C GLU A 69 16.57 5.38 -14.26
N PHE A 70 15.46 4.79 -13.82
CA PHE A 70 15.06 4.82 -12.42
C PHE A 70 15.88 3.82 -11.59
N ILE A 71 16.51 4.33 -10.54
CA ILE A 71 17.22 3.52 -9.55
C ILE A 71 16.24 3.19 -8.41
N TYR A 72 16.01 1.89 -8.20
CA TYR A 72 15.16 1.40 -7.12
C TYR A 72 15.82 1.61 -5.76
N HIS A 73 14.99 1.86 -4.75
CA HIS A 73 15.41 1.89 -3.36
C HIS A 73 15.74 0.47 -2.89
N ASP A 74 17.01 0.23 -2.58
CA ASP A 74 17.45 -0.98 -1.88
C ASP A 74 17.26 -0.85 -0.36
N TRP A 75 17.48 -1.94 0.36
CA TRP A 75 17.24 -1.96 1.81
C TRP A 75 18.15 -1.02 2.61
N GLU A 76 19.40 -0.85 2.20
CA GLU A 76 20.34 0.01 2.92
C GLU A 76 20.08 1.49 2.63
N ASP A 77 19.67 1.83 1.40
CA ASP A 77 19.18 3.16 1.04
C ASP A 77 17.93 3.51 1.87
N LEU A 78 16.95 2.60 1.98
CA LEU A 78 15.77 2.80 2.81
C LEU A 78 16.11 3.03 4.28
N LYS A 79 17.03 2.23 4.86
CA LYS A 79 17.52 2.42 6.23
C LYS A 79 18.14 3.81 6.41
N SER A 80 18.98 4.21 5.47
CA SER A 80 19.66 5.51 5.49
C SER A 80 18.64 6.67 5.42
N ILE A 81 17.69 6.59 4.49
CA ILE A 81 16.62 7.59 4.32
C ILE A 81 15.80 7.75 5.61
N ILE A 82 15.34 6.63 6.19
CA ILE A 82 14.52 6.63 7.40
C ILE A 82 15.33 7.13 8.60
N ALA A 83 16.59 6.72 8.75
CA ALA A 83 17.46 7.15 9.85
C ALA A 83 17.71 8.68 9.82
N ARG A 84 17.82 9.28 8.64
CA ARG A 84 17.95 10.73 8.46
C ARG A 84 16.61 11.48 8.49
N ASN A 85 15.49 10.75 8.57
CA ASN A 85 14.14 11.29 8.42
C ASN A 85 13.92 12.08 7.10
N ASP A 86 14.66 11.70 6.04
CA ASP A 86 14.64 12.34 4.72
C ASP A 86 13.56 11.71 3.82
N LEU A 87 12.34 11.61 4.34
CA LEU A 87 11.26 10.84 3.69
C LEU A 87 10.85 11.38 2.32
N GLY A 88 11.24 12.62 1.98
CA GLY A 88 11.06 13.20 0.64
C GLY A 88 11.94 12.55 -0.43
N ALA A 89 12.97 11.80 -0.03
CA ALA A 89 13.81 11.02 -0.93
C ALA A 89 13.15 9.72 -1.41
N LEU A 90 12.04 9.28 -0.79
CA LEU A 90 11.31 8.07 -1.19
C LEU A 90 10.47 8.33 -2.44
N LYS A 91 10.82 7.65 -3.52
CA LYS A 91 10.28 7.93 -4.86
C LYS A 91 9.51 6.74 -5.40
N ARG A 92 8.53 7.03 -6.25
CA ARG A 92 7.91 6.03 -7.10
C ARG A 92 8.64 5.96 -8.42
N LYS A 93 8.64 4.77 -9.01
CA LYS A 93 9.05 4.55 -10.38
C LYS A 93 8.25 5.50 -11.32
N PRO A 94 8.85 6.10 -12.38
CA PRO A 94 8.18 7.08 -13.23
C PRO A 94 6.82 6.62 -13.78
N SER A 95 6.73 5.38 -14.30
CA SER A 95 5.45 4.82 -14.75
C SER A 95 4.39 4.77 -13.65
N ASP A 96 4.79 4.41 -12.43
CA ASP A 96 3.89 4.26 -11.31
C ASP A 96 3.46 5.62 -10.76
N LEU A 97 4.34 6.62 -10.81
CA LEU A 97 3.98 8.00 -10.51
C LEU A 97 2.92 8.54 -11.49
N ARG A 98 3.06 8.29 -12.80
CA ARG A 98 2.04 8.69 -13.79
C ARG A 98 0.70 8.02 -13.54
N ARG A 99 0.71 6.70 -13.33
CA ARG A 99 -0.51 5.93 -13.01
C ARG A 99 -1.14 6.40 -11.71
N TYR A 100 -0.34 6.68 -10.69
CA TYR A 100 -0.82 7.21 -9.41
C TYR A 100 -1.50 8.57 -9.57
N LEU A 101 -0.93 9.46 -10.38
CA LEU A 101 -1.52 10.77 -10.66
C LEU A 101 -2.86 10.66 -11.39
N ALA A 102 -2.93 9.82 -12.42
CA ALA A 102 -4.17 9.55 -13.16
C ALA A 102 -5.25 8.93 -12.25
N TRP A 103 -4.88 7.88 -11.50
CA TRP A 103 -5.78 7.25 -10.53
C TRP A 103 -6.26 8.22 -9.47
N THR A 104 -5.39 9.11 -8.99
CA THR A 104 -5.76 10.10 -7.97
C THR A 104 -6.83 11.06 -8.51
N GLN A 105 -6.68 11.50 -9.76
CA GLN A 105 -7.66 12.37 -10.41
C GLN A 105 -9.02 11.67 -10.53
N GLU A 106 -9.04 10.46 -11.10
CA GLU A 106 -10.27 9.67 -11.26
C GLU A 106 -10.94 9.37 -9.92
N THR A 107 -10.15 8.98 -8.92
CA THR A 107 -10.63 8.67 -7.57
C THR A 107 -11.26 9.90 -6.91
N LYS A 108 -10.65 11.08 -7.04
CA LYS A 108 -11.24 12.32 -6.53
C LYS A 108 -12.52 12.69 -7.27
N THR A 109 -12.58 12.49 -8.58
CA THR A 109 -13.82 12.71 -9.35
C THR A 109 -14.95 11.79 -8.89
N GLN A 110 -14.65 10.51 -8.63
CA GLN A 110 -15.68 9.53 -8.28
C GLN A 110 -16.08 9.58 -6.79
N TYR A 111 -15.13 9.77 -5.89
CA TYR A 111 -15.35 9.66 -4.44
C TYR A 111 -15.27 11.00 -3.69
N GLY A 112 -14.96 12.09 -4.39
CA GLY A 112 -14.71 13.42 -3.82
C GLY A 112 -13.34 13.58 -3.18
N THR A 113 -12.92 12.59 -2.37
CA THR A 113 -11.59 12.57 -1.73
C THR A 113 -10.98 11.18 -1.76
N ILE A 114 -9.64 11.11 -1.71
CA ILE A 114 -8.93 9.83 -1.57
C ILE A 114 -9.31 9.15 -0.25
N MET A 115 -9.49 9.92 0.82
CA MET A 115 -9.95 9.39 2.12
C MET A 115 -11.30 8.67 1.98
N ASN A 116 -12.27 9.26 1.28
CA ASN A 116 -13.57 8.63 1.04
C ASN A 116 -13.41 7.29 0.31
N TYR A 117 -12.58 7.27 -0.73
CA TYR A 117 -12.25 6.04 -1.44
C TYR A 117 -11.64 4.99 -0.49
N ILE A 118 -10.62 5.35 0.29
CA ILE A 118 -9.93 4.41 1.19
C ILE A 118 -10.91 3.87 2.24
N CYS A 119 -11.67 4.73 2.91
CA CYS A 119 -12.66 4.29 3.90
C CYS A 119 -13.74 3.38 3.29
N GLN A 120 -14.32 3.74 2.15
CA GLN A 120 -15.43 2.99 1.54
C GLN A 120 -14.97 1.71 0.83
N GLN A 121 -13.83 1.76 0.13
CA GLN A 121 -13.40 0.68 -0.74
C GLN A 121 -12.37 -0.24 -0.10
N ARG A 122 -11.46 0.29 0.71
CA ARG A 122 -10.33 -0.47 1.28
C ARG A 122 -10.55 -0.89 2.72
N LEU A 123 -10.97 0.06 3.55
CA LEU A 123 -11.11 -0.18 4.98
C LEU A 123 -12.49 -0.69 5.36
N LYS A 124 -13.51 -0.43 4.52
CA LYS A 124 -14.93 -0.68 4.83
C LYS A 124 -15.36 0.01 6.13
N TRP A 125 -14.76 1.17 6.39
CA TRP A 125 -15.07 2.00 7.55
C TRP A 125 -16.17 2.98 7.18
N HIS A 126 -17.26 2.98 7.96
CA HIS A 126 -18.37 3.89 7.77
C HIS A 126 -17.93 5.31 8.15
N LEU A 127 -18.01 6.22 7.19
CA LEU A 127 -17.88 7.64 7.46
C LEU A 127 -19.23 8.18 7.95
N PRO A 128 -19.26 9.07 8.96
CA PRO A 128 -20.49 9.74 9.36
C PRO A 128 -21.01 10.51 8.14
N VAL A 129 -22.26 10.24 7.76
CA VAL A 129 -22.91 10.91 6.65
C VAL A 129 -23.15 12.36 7.08
N ASN A 130 -22.63 13.32 6.33
CA ASN A 130 -23.04 14.72 6.44
C ASN A 130 -24.50 14.85 5.97
N THR A 131 -25.45 14.46 6.81
CA THR A 131 -26.85 14.83 6.61
C THR A 131 -26.98 16.30 6.95
N GLY A 132 -27.17 17.14 5.92
CA GLY A 132 -27.38 18.58 6.10
C GLY A 132 -28.50 18.86 7.10
N GLY A 133 -28.14 19.38 8.26
CA GLY A 133 -29.07 19.68 9.34
C GLY A 133 -28.34 20.09 10.61
N THR A 134 -28.25 21.40 10.81
CA THR A 134 -28.10 22.11 12.11
C THR A 134 -27.00 21.62 13.06
N GLU A 135 -25.89 22.36 13.03
CA GLU A 135 -25.16 22.85 14.20
C GLU A 135 -25.27 22.03 15.48
N SER A 136 -24.35 21.08 15.63
CA SER A 136 -23.68 20.89 16.92
C SER A 136 -22.20 20.83 16.63
N ALA A 137 -21.48 21.73 17.28
CA ALA A 137 -20.07 22.03 17.07
C ALA A 137 -19.24 20.74 16.98
N VAL A 138 -18.87 20.38 15.75
CA VAL A 138 -17.73 19.52 15.50
C VAL A 138 -16.54 20.32 16.03
N ASP A 139 -15.95 19.85 17.12
CA ASP A 139 -14.69 20.38 17.60
C ASP A 139 -13.66 20.23 16.46
N GLN A 140 -13.43 21.34 15.77
CA GLN A 140 -12.56 21.40 14.59
C GLN A 140 -11.08 21.18 14.94
N GLN A 141 -10.76 20.79 16.16
CA GLN A 141 -9.41 20.43 16.60
C GLN A 141 -9.12 18.93 16.62
N SER A 142 -10.13 18.04 16.50
CA SER A 142 -9.92 16.59 16.68
C SER A 142 -9.82 15.76 15.39
N GLY A 143 -10.22 16.27 14.22
CA GLY A 143 -10.00 15.62 12.91
C GLY A 143 -10.55 14.18 12.74
N THR A 144 -11.24 13.62 13.74
CA THR A 144 -11.57 12.20 13.78
C THR A 144 -12.91 11.98 13.09
N LEU A 145 -12.85 11.72 11.79
CA LEU A 145 -14.01 11.37 10.96
C LEU A 145 -14.46 9.91 11.12
N VAL A 146 -13.81 9.12 11.99
CA VAL A 146 -14.05 7.68 12.13
C VAL A 146 -14.16 7.30 13.61
N THR A 147 -15.27 6.74 14.04
CA THR A 147 -15.44 6.29 15.43
C THR A 147 -14.47 5.17 15.77
N PHE A 148 -13.77 5.27 16.90
CA PHE A 148 -12.86 4.25 17.43
C PHE A 148 -13.37 3.68 18.76
N LYS A 149 -13.03 2.42 19.07
CA LYS A 149 -13.40 1.75 20.33
C LYS A 149 -12.47 2.11 21.48
N ASN A 150 -11.19 2.31 21.20
CA ASN A 150 -10.17 2.61 22.18
C ASN A 150 -9.42 3.90 21.78
N PRO A 151 -9.34 4.91 22.66
CA PRO A 151 -8.62 6.15 22.35
C PRO A 151 -7.10 5.98 22.25
N ARG A 152 -6.54 4.85 22.72
CA ARG A 152 -5.11 4.56 22.61
C ARG A 152 -4.82 3.92 21.25
N PRO A 153 -3.97 4.54 20.39
CA PRO A 153 -3.62 3.95 19.11
C PRO A 153 -3.07 2.53 19.25
N PHE A 154 -3.42 1.67 18.29
CA PHE A 154 -3.04 0.26 18.22
C PHE A 154 -3.57 -0.65 19.34
N ALA A 155 -4.35 -0.13 20.30
CA ALA A 155 -4.79 -0.92 21.46
C ALA A 155 -5.93 -1.89 21.14
N ASP A 156 -6.83 -1.55 20.20
CA ASP A 156 -7.93 -2.39 19.75
C ASP A 156 -7.73 -2.79 18.28
N PRO A 157 -7.76 -4.09 17.93
CA PRO A 157 -7.60 -4.56 16.55
C PRO A 157 -8.70 -4.10 15.59
N GLU A 158 -9.86 -3.65 16.09
CA GLU A 158 -10.91 -3.09 15.22
C GLU A 158 -10.66 -1.62 14.83
N ASP A 159 -9.71 -0.96 15.52
CA ASP A 159 -9.37 0.45 15.30
C ASP A 159 -8.21 0.66 14.31
N TYR A 160 -7.66 -0.41 13.75
CA TYR A 160 -6.68 -0.34 12.68
C TYR A 160 -6.86 -1.45 11.64
N LYS A 161 -6.27 -1.26 10.47
CA LYS A 161 -6.20 -2.30 9.43
C LYS A 161 -4.86 -2.24 8.71
N ILE A 162 -4.25 -3.39 8.48
CA ILE A 162 -2.99 -3.53 7.75
C ILE A 162 -3.35 -3.92 6.31
N LEU A 163 -2.82 -3.19 5.33
CA LEU A 163 -3.04 -3.45 3.91
C LEU A 163 -1.72 -3.35 3.15
N ARG A 164 -1.61 -4.02 1.99
CA ARG A 164 -0.58 -3.63 1.01
C ARG A 164 -0.84 -2.21 0.53
N ASN A 165 0.24 -1.47 0.30
CA ASN A 165 0.16 -0.20 -0.38
C ASN A 165 -0.17 -0.42 -1.86
N ASP A 166 -1.25 0.18 -2.34
CA ASP A 166 -1.66 0.10 -3.75
C ASP A 166 -0.71 0.83 -4.70
N TRP A 167 0.00 1.82 -4.14
CA TRP A 167 0.93 2.69 -4.84
C TRP A 167 2.26 2.69 -4.10
N PRO A 168 2.97 1.54 -4.09
CA PRO A 168 4.24 1.40 -3.39
C PRO A 168 5.30 2.33 -3.98
N TYR A 169 6.37 2.54 -3.22
CA TYR A 169 7.57 3.18 -3.76
C TYR A 169 8.29 2.28 -4.77
N GLY A 170 9.24 2.85 -5.50
CA GLY A 170 10.10 2.10 -6.41
C GLY A 170 11.12 1.30 -5.60
N LEU A 171 10.72 0.15 -5.08
CA LEU A 171 11.51 -0.71 -4.20
C LEU A 171 12.15 -1.86 -4.99
N THR A 172 13.33 -2.31 -4.55
CA THR A 172 13.95 -3.53 -5.10
C THR A 172 13.10 -4.79 -4.81
N PRO A 173 13.23 -5.85 -5.65
CA PRO A 173 12.51 -7.11 -5.43
C PRO A 173 12.75 -7.69 -4.03
N GLY A 174 11.73 -8.34 -3.47
CA GLY A 174 11.75 -8.89 -2.11
C GLY A 174 11.27 -7.91 -1.03
N ILE A 175 11.12 -6.61 -1.34
CA ILE A 175 10.59 -5.63 -0.39
C ILE A 175 9.09 -5.40 -0.62
N SER A 176 8.28 -5.66 0.40
CA SER A 176 6.85 -5.38 0.42
C SER A 176 6.53 -4.10 1.18
N HIS A 177 5.70 -3.25 0.59
CA HIS A 177 5.23 -1.99 1.21
C HIS A 177 3.82 -2.15 1.76
N LEU A 178 3.69 -2.13 3.08
CA LEU A 178 2.42 -2.18 3.78
C LEU A 178 2.06 -0.81 4.37
N VAL A 179 0.78 -0.62 4.66
CA VAL A 179 0.23 0.55 5.34
C VAL A 179 -0.66 0.06 6.47
N VAL A 180 -0.39 0.56 7.67
CA VAL A 180 -1.25 0.39 8.84
C VAL A 180 -2.11 1.63 8.92
N TRP A 181 -3.39 1.50 8.64
CA TRP A 181 -4.39 2.57 8.74
C TRP A 181 -4.99 2.58 10.14
N LEU A 182 -5.15 3.75 10.74
CA LEU A 182 -5.71 3.91 12.08
C LEU A 182 -6.96 4.79 12.06
N ARG A 183 -7.92 4.44 12.92
CA ARG A 183 -9.07 5.30 13.27
C ARG A 183 -8.70 6.37 14.29
N THR A 184 -7.74 6.07 15.16
CA THR A 184 -7.24 6.96 16.21
C THR A 184 -6.14 7.88 15.66
N PRO A 185 -6.11 9.17 16.04
CA PRO A 185 -4.98 10.04 15.72
C PRO A 185 -3.73 9.63 16.49
N ILE A 186 -2.55 9.89 15.92
CA ILE A 186 -1.26 9.71 16.61
C ILE A 186 -0.74 11.09 17.04
N PRO A 187 -0.48 11.33 18.35
CA PRO A 187 0.04 12.60 18.82
C PRO A 187 1.38 12.99 18.17
N VAL A 188 1.53 14.27 17.84
CA VAL A 188 2.72 14.88 17.22
C VAL A 188 3.21 16.07 18.05
N GLN A 189 4.51 16.37 17.99
CA GLN A 189 5.17 17.45 18.73
C GLN A 189 4.85 18.84 18.15
N SER A 190 4.60 18.92 16.85
CA SER A 190 4.43 20.19 16.13
C SER A 190 3.42 20.06 14.99
N GLY A 191 2.97 21.21 14.47
CA GLY A 191 2.09 21.26 13.29
C GLY A 191 2.70 20.66 12.02
N GLU A 192 4.01 20.43 11.98
CA GLU A 192 4.70 19.76 10.87
C GLU A 192 4.49 18.24 10.88
N GLY A 193 4.04 17.66 12.00
CA GLY A 193 3.74 16.24 12.13
C GLY A 193 4.89 15.36 12.61
N HIS A 194 5.92 15.95 13.23
CA HIS A 194 6.97 15.19 13.90
C HIS A 194 6.39 14.41 15.09
N LEU A 195 6.70 13.12 15.19
CA LEU A 195 6.22 12.25 16.27
C LEU A 195 6.78 12.67 17.63
N THR A 196 5.98 12.56 18.69
CA THR A 196 6.51 12.59 20.07
C THR A 196 7.32 11.32 20.36
N ASP A 197 8.16 11.34 21.39
CA ASP A 197 8.92 10.18 21.81
C ASP A 197 7.99 9.05 22.27
N GLU A 198 6.88 9.40 22.95
CA GLU A 198 5.85 8.45 23.37
C GLU A 198 5.13 7.84 22.17
N SER A 199 4.77 8.63 21.16
CA SER A 199 4.16 8.13 19.92
C SER A 199 5.13 7.23 19.16
N ARG A 200 6.42 7.59 19.08
CA ARG A 200 7.45 6.76 18.45
C ARG A 200 7.62 5.44 19.21
N ALA A 201 7.68 5.47 20.53
CA ALA A 201 7.76 4.26 21.36
C ALA A 201 6.52 3.37 21.21
N MET A 202 5.34 3.97 21.11
CA MET A 202 4.09 3.25 20.87
C MET A 202 4.08 2.53 19.52
N ILE A 203 4.47 3.22 18.45
CA ILE A 203 4.59 2.62 17.12
C ILE A 203 5.65 1.51 17.12
N ASN A 204 6.82 1.75 17.70
CA ASN A 204 7.87 0.73 17.85
C ASN A 204 7.34 -0.53 18.56
N GLY A 205 6.61 -0.36 19.67
CA GLY A 205 6.01 -1.47 20.41
C GLY A 205 5.00 -2.26 19.57
N PHE A 206 4.15 -1.56 18.81
CA PHE A 206 3.23 -2.20 17.88
C PHE A 206 3.98 -2.95 16.76
N VAL A 207 4.97 -2.32 16.13
CA VAL A 207 5.72 -2.93 15.03
C VAL A 207 6.47 -4.18 15.49
N ARG A 208 7.11 -4.11 16.66
CA ARG A 208 7.79 -5.26 17.26
C ARG A 208 6.82 -6.40 17.52
N LYS A 209 5.71 -6.13 18.21
CA LYS A 209 4.71 -7.14 18.56
C LYS A 209 4.05 -7.80 17.33
N THR A 210 3.76 -7.02 16.30
CA THR A 210 2.97 -7.48 15.15
C THR A 210 3.83 -8.14 14.09
N PHE A 211 4.96 -7.53 13.74
CA PHE A 211 5.79 -7.97 12.62
C PHE A 211 7.02 -8.75 13.10
N VAL A 212 7.85 -8.15 13.96
CA VAL A 212 9.13 -8.74 14.39
C VAL A 212 8.90 -10.04 15.17
N ASP A 213 8.02 -10.02 16.19
CA ASP A 213 7.72 -11.20 17.00
C ASP A 213 7.05 -12.31 16.17
N ARG A 214 6.36 -11.96 15.08
CA ARG A 214 5.82 -12.97 14.14
C ARG A 214 6.93 -13.63 13.34
N LEU A 215 7.88 -12.86 12.82
CA LEU A 215 9.04 -13.40 12.11
C LEU A 215 9.93 -14.23 13.03
N ALA A 216 10.07 -13.84 14.30
CA ALA A 216 10.84 -14.57 15.32
C ALA A 216 10.31 -15.99 15.62
N LYS A 217 9.06 -16.30 15.26
CA LYS A 217 8.50 -17.66 15.37
C LYS A 217 9.07 -18.63 14.33
N ASP A 218 9.78 -18.13 13.34
CA ASP A 218 10.46 -18.91 12.31
C ASP A 218 11.96 -18.56 12.25
N PRO A 219 12.74 -19.01 13.26
CA PRO A 219 14.16 -18.68 13.35
C PRO A 219 15.02 -19.34 12.27
N GLN A 220 14.47 -20.28 11.50
CA GLN A 220 15.19 -20.90 10.38
C GLN A 220 15.26 -19.94 9.19
N ASN A 221 14.17 -19.22 8.93
CA ASN A 221 14.10 -18.23 7.85
C ASN A 221 14.50 -16.82 8.31
N PHE A 222 14.34 -16.50 9.60
CA PHE A 222 14.62 -15.17 10.15
C PHE A 222 15.53 -15.25 11.38
N SER A 223 16.84 -15.37 11.14
CA SER A 223 17.83 -15.36 12.24
C SER A 223 17.94 -14.01 12.95
N ASP A 224 17.61 -12.91 12.25
CA ASP A 224 17.55 -11.55 12.79
C ASP A 224 16.25 -10.85 12.35
N PRO A 225 15.11 -11.14 13.01
CA PRO A 225 13.79 -10.64 12.63
C PRO A 225 13.69 -9.11 12.55
N ASP A 226 14.35 -8.38 13.45
CA ASP A 226 14.32 -6.91 13.47
C ASP A 226 14.93 -6.34 12.17
N SER A 227 15.95 -7.01 11.60
CA SER A 227 16.58 -6.54 10.35
C SER A 227 15.69 -6.60 9.11
N HIS A 228 14.56 -7.31 9.19
CA HIS A 228 13.61 -7.47 8.08
C HIS A 228 12.49 -6.43 8.08
N VAL A 229 12.41 -5.57 9.09
CA VAL A 229 11.27 -4.66 9.28
C VAL A 229 11.76 -3.22 9.42
N LEU A 230 11.24 -2.32 8.57
CA LEU A 230 11.38 -0.88 8.72
C LEU A 230 10.00 -0.25 8.82
N TRP A 231 9.92 0.90 9.47
CA TRP A 231 8.71 1.70 9.47
C TRP A 231 9.03 3.18 9.45
N PHE A 232 8.10 3.96 8.91
CA PHE A 232 8.15 5.41 8.97
C PHE A 232 6.72 5.97 8.92
N LYS A 233 6.59 7.23 9.35
CA LYS A 233 5.36 7.99 9.24
C LYS A 233 5.65 9.25 8.46
N ASN A 234 4.94 9.46 7.36
CA ASN A 234 5.05 10.70 6.61
C ASN A 234 4.57 11.88 7.47
N TRP A 235 5.36 12.95 7.49
CA TRP A 235 5.00 14.22 8.10
C TRP A 235 4.02 14.99 7.19
N VAL A 236 3.39 16.05 7.70
CA VAL A 236 2.21 16.69 7.08
C VAL A 236 2.46 17.12 5.63
N GLY A 237 3.68 17.54 5.30
CA GLY A 237 4.08 17.95 3.95
C GLY A 237 4.03 16.83 2.89
N LEU A 238 4.20 15.57 3.28
CA LEU A 238 4.35 14.43 2.36
C LEU A 238 3.15 13.47 2.34
N GLN A 239 2.19 13.63 3.26
CA GLN A 239 1.01 12.79 3.31
C GLN A 239 0.06 13.10 2.15
N SER A 240 -0.19 12.09 1.30
CA SER A 240 -1.24 12.19 0.28
C SER A 240 -2.65 12.14 0.86
N VAL A 241 -2.83 11.54 2.05
CA VAL A 241 -4.11 11.43 2.76
C VAL A 241 -3.94 11.93 4.19
N ARG A 242 -4.01 13.24 4.39
CA ARG A 242 -3.84 13.88 5.71
C ARG A 242 -4.97 13.59 6.69
N ALA A 243 -6.16 13.34 6.17
CA ALA A 243 -7.38 13.16 6.97
C ALA A 243 -7.52 11.75 7.57
N LEU A 244 -6.58 10.84 7.28
CA LEU A 244 -6.61 9.48 7.80
C LEU A 244 -5.22 9.09 8.29
N GLU A 245 -5.14 8.68 9.54
CA GLU A 245 -3.87 8.37 10.20
C GLU A 245 -3.29 7.06 9.68
N HIS A 246 -1.98 7.05 9.39
CA HIS A 246 -1.33 5.86 8.86
C HIS A 246 0.18 5.80 9.11
N VAL A 247 0.69 4.57 9.23
CA VAL A 247 2.12 4.25 9.34
C VAL A 247 2.49 3.33 8.19
N HIS A 248 3.62 3.59 7.54
CA HIS A 248 4.16 2.73 6.50
C HIS A 248 5.10 1.70 7.10
N ILE A 249 4.94 0.45 6.69
CA ILE A 249 5.82 -0.66 7.06
C ILE A 249 6.46 -1.21 5.80
N LEU A 250 7.77 -1.38 5.81
CA LEU A 250 8.50 -2.09 4.77
C LEU A 250 9.01 -3.38 5.37
N VAL A 251 8.74 -4.49 4.70
CA VAL A 251 9.27 -5.80 5.09
C VAL A 251 10.06 -6.39 3.93
N ARG A 252 11.26 -6.93 4.19
CA ARG A 252 12.09 -7.57 3.17
C ARG A 252 12.11 -9.08 3.32
N ASP A 253 12.11 -9.78 2.19
CA ASP A 253 12.25 -11.23 2.09
C ASP A 253 11.23 -11.99 2.96
N VAL A 254 10.04 -11.42 3.13
CA VAL A 254 8.93 -12.04 3.86
C VAL A 254 8.04 -12.78 2.86
N PRO A 255 7.86 -14.11 3.02
CA PRO A 255 6.98 -14.91 2.18
C PRO A 255 5.52 -14.45 2.17
N GLU A 256 4.85 -14.71 1.05
CA GLU A 256 3.47 -14.28 0.78
C GLU A 256 2.43 -14.81 1.77
N ASP A 257 2.63 -16.00 2.33
CA ASP A 257 1.76 -16.58 3.36
C ASP A 257 1.80 -15.76 4.67
N ILE A 258 2.98 -15.31 5.11
CA ILE A 258 3.12 -14.42 6.27
C ILE A 258 2.48 -13.05 5.97
N LEU A 259 2.65 -12.52 4.75
CA LEU A 259 1.99 -11.27 4.35
C LEU A 259 0.46 -11.42 4.39
N PHE A 260 -0.08 -12.55 3.95
CA PHE A 260 -1.51 -12.84 3.98
C PHE A 260 -2.07 -12.89 5.41
N GLU A 261 -1.31 -13.41 6.38
CA GLU A 261 -1.71 -13.40 7.80
C GLU A 261 -1.94 -11.99 8.35
N TRP A 262 -1.12 -11.01 7.95
CA TRP A 262 -1.26 -9.63 8.42
C TRP A 262 -2.38 -8.88 7.72
N ILE A 263 -2.57 -9.16 6.43
CA ILE A 263 -3.35 -8.31 5.53
C ILE A 263 -4.78 -8.83 5.36
N ASN A 264 -4.95 -10.15 5.47
CA ASN A 264 -6.23 -10.85 5.41
C ASN A 264 -7.06 -10.53 4.15
N GLU A 265 -6.40 -10.22 3.04
CA GLU A 265 -6.98 -10.28 1.71
C GLU A 265 -5.91 -10.79 0.72
#